data_AF-A0A7S3H7Z8-F1
#
_entry.id   AF-A0A7S3H7Z8-F1
#
_cell.length_a   1.000
_cell.length_b   1.000
_cell.length_c   1.000
_cell.angle_alpha   90.00
_cell.angle_beta   90.00
_cell.angle_gamma   90.00
#
_symmetry.space_group_name_H-M   'P 1'
#
loop_
_entity.id
_entity.type
_entity.pdbx_description
1 polymer ?
#
loop_
_entity_poly.entity_id
_entity_poly.type
_entity_poly.pdbx_seq_one_letter_code
_entity_poly.pdbx_strand_id
1 'polypeptide(L)'
;GMSLTMCFIALKAQKKNAKYVIWPRIDQKSCYKSISTAGLIPLVVENKMVDGQMVTDVEAIRQLLVQYGEEVLCILATTSCFAPRQPDSIDEIAVLCKEFNCGHVTN
;
A
#
# COMPACT_ATOMS: atom_id res chain seq x y z
N GLY A 1 -2.79 -9.96 9.09
CA GLY A 1 -1.51 -9.71 9.79
C GLY A 1 -0.42 -10.60 9.25
N MET A 2 -0.21 -11.79 9.84
CA MET A 2 0.91 -12.67 9.47
C MET A 2 0.92 -13.12 8.01
N SER A 3 -0.25 -13.36 7.40
CA SER A 3 -0.32 -13.69 5.97
C SER A 3 0.22 -12.56 5.09
N LEU A 4 -0.06 -11.29 5.43
CA LEU A 4 0.51 -10.13 4.72
C LEU A 4 2.04 -10.08 4.90
N THR A 5 2.54 -10.34 6.10
CA THR A 5 3.99 -10.45 6.36
C THR A 5 4.63 -11.51 5.44
N MET A 6 4.00 -12.68 5.28
CA MET A 6 4.49 -13.72 4.39
C MET A 6 4.50 -13.27 2.92
N CYS A 7 3.46 -12.57 2.46
CA CYS A 7 3.44 -11.98 1.12
C CYS A 7 4.59 -11.00 0.92
N PHE A 8 4.87 -10.12 1.90
CA PHE A 8 5.97 -9.17 1.82
C PHE A 8 7.34 -9.85 1.79
N ILE A 9 7.56 -10.88 2.61
CA ILE A 9 8.80 -11.66 2.60
C ILE A 9 9.02 -12.33 1.24
N ALA A 10 7.96 -12.92 0.66
CA ALA A 10 8.02 -13.55 -0.66
C ALA A 10 8.37 -12.55 -1.77
N LEU A 11 7.73 -11.37 -1.78
CA LEU A 11 8.04 -10.31 -2.74
C LEU A 11 9.46 -9.74 -2.54
N LYS A 12 9.89 -9.55 -1.28
CA LYS A 12 11.21 -9.02 -0.92
C LYS A 12 12.34 -9.96 -1.36
N ALA A 13 12.11 -11.27 -1.38
CA ALA A 13 13.06 -12.24 -1.92
C ALA A 13 13.35 -12.01 -3.42
N GLN A 14 12.36 -11.53 -4.17
CA GLN A 14 12.49 -11.18 -5.59
C GLN A 14 13.08 -9.77 -5.79
N LYS A 15 12.72 -8.82 -4.90
CA LYS A 15 13.16 -7.40 -4.97
C LYS A 15 13.98 -7.00 -3.75
N LYS A 16 15.22 -7.52 -3.65
CA LYS A 16 16.09 -7.37 -2.47
C LYS A 16 16.37 -5.92 -2.06
N ASN A 17 16.36 -4.97 -3.00
CA ASN A 17 16.64 -3.55 -2.72
C ASN A 17 15.44 -2.78 -2.15
N ALA A 18 14.22 -3.31 -2.23
CA ALA A 18 13.02 -2.57 -1.87
C ALA A 18 12.82 -2.39 -0.35
N LYS A 19 12.70 -1.17 0.15
CA LYS A 19 12.60 -0.85 1.59
C LYS A 19 11.20 -0.43 2.01
N TYR A 20 10.38 0.01 1.06
CA TYR A 20 9.13 0.72 1.35
C TYR A 20 7.89 -0.06 0.92
N VAL A 21 6.80 0.12 1.65
CA VAL A 21 5.44 -0.29 1.25
C VAL A 21 4.56 0.93 1.31
N ILE A 22 3.96 1.31 0.17
CA ILE A 22 2.99 2.40 0.14
C ILE A 22 1.66 1.87 0.67
N TRP A 23 1.04 2.59 1.57
CA TRP A 23 -0.14 2.14 2.29
C TRP A 23 -1.15 3.27 2.46
N PRO A 24 -2.28 3.24 1.71
CA PRO A 24 -3.43 4.10 1.98
C PRO A 24 -3.93 3.86 3.39
N ARG A 25 -3.95 4.91 4.21
CA ARG A 25 -4.15 4.81 5.64
C ARG A 25 -5.46 4.12 5.99
N ILE A 26 -5.39 3.16 6.90
CA ILE A 26 -6.53 2.60 7.61
C ILE A 26 -6.13 2.38 9.07
N ASP A 27 -6.95 2.78 10.03
CA ASP A 27 -6.59 2.73 11.45
C ASP A 27 -6.77 1.30 12.04
N GLN A 28 -6.14 0.31 11.40
CA GLN A 28 -6.12 -1.11 11.78
C GLN A 28 -4.66 -1.53 12.08
N LYS A 29 -4.41 -1.96 13.33
CA LYS A 29 -3.02 -2.19 13.82
C LYS A 29 -2.31 -3.37 13.15
N SER A 30 -3.03 -4.41 12.73
CA SER A 30 -2.46 -5.66 12.20
C SER A 30 -1.83 -5.48 10.82
N CYS A 31 -2.47 -4.75 9.90
CA CYS A 31 -1.92 -4.49 8.56
C CYS A 31 -0.71 -3.55 8.66
N TYR A 32 -0.79 -2.49 9.46
CA TYR A 32 0.35 -1.60 9.69
C TYR A 32 1.55 -2.35 10.29
N LYS A 33 1.32 -3.13 11.37
CA LYS A 33 2.38 -3.93 11.99
C LYS A 33 2.96 -4.98 11.05
N SER A 34 2.17 -5.55 10.13
CA SER A 34 2.68 -6.56 9.20
C SER A 34 3.80 -6.05 8.29
N ILE A 35 3.76 -4.76 7.91
CA ILE A 35 4.82 -4.11 7.14
C ILE A 35 6.11 -4.06 7.96
N SER A 36 6.04 -3.54 9.19
CA SER A 36 7.21 -3.47 10.08
C SER A 36 7.74 -4.84 10.48
N THR A 37 6.87 -5.83 10.70
CA THR A 37 7.26 -7.22 11.00
C THR A 37 8.04 -7.84 9.84
N ALA A 38 7.76 -7.45 8.59
CA ALA A 38 8.52 -7.87 7.42
C ALA A 38 9.87 -7.12 7.24
N GLY A 39 10.22 -6.21 8.15
CA GLY A 39 11.43 -5.38 8.06
C GLY A 39 11.34 -4.26 7.02
N LEU A 40 10.13 -3.84 6.67
CA LEU A 40 9.85 -2.78 5.69
C LEU A 40 9.35 -1.51 6.38
N ILE A 41 9.48 -0.38 5.67
CA ILE A 41 9.07 0.94 6.14
C ILE A 41 7.74 1.32 5.48
N PRO A 42 6.66 1.56 6.24
CA PRO A 42 5.39 2.01 5.67
C PRO A 42 5.50 3.48 5.21
N LEU A 43 5.10 3.75 3.97
CA LEU A 43 4.83 5.08 3.46
C LEU A 43 3.33 5.31 3.52
N VAL A 44 2.88 6.02 4.55
CA VAL A 44 1.46 6.26 4.82
C VAL A 44 0.93 7.32 3.86
N VAL A 45 -0.14 6.99 3.13
CA VAL A 45 -0.88 7.93 2.29
C VAL A 45 -2.18 8.29 2.99
N GLU A 46 -2.38 9.56 3.30
CA GLU A 46 -3.64 10.05 3.84
C GLU A 46 -4.75 9.97 2.77
N ASN A 47 -5.97 9.65 3.20
CA ASN A 47 -7.12 9.55 2.30
C ASN A 47 -7.70 10.94 2.01
N LYS A 48 -8.41 11.08 0.89
CA LYS A 48 -9.15 12.29 0.52
C LYS A 48 -10.59 12.21 1.03
N MET A 49 -11.09 13.30 1.59
CA MET A 49 -12.51 13.43 1.92
C MET A 49 -13.27 13.94 0.69
N VAL A 50 -14.18 13.13 0.15
CA VAL A 50 -15.04 13.47 -0.99
C VAL A 50 -16.47 13.13 -0.60
N ASP A 51 -17.35 14.11 -0.59
CA ASP A 51 -18.79 13.93 -0.27
C ASP A 51 -19.06 13.17 1.04
N GLY A 52 -18.24 13.39 2.06
CA GLY A 52 -18.34 12.72 3.38
C GLY A 52 -17.78 11.30 3.42
N GLN A 53 -17.16 10.83 2.32
CA GLN A 53 -16.48 9.55 2.22
C GLN A 53 -14.97 9.75 2.20
N MET A 54 -14.22 8.85 2.84
CA MET A 54 -12.76 8.83 2.79
C MET A 54 -12.29 7.87 1.69
N VAL A 55 -11.80 8.42 0.58
CA VAL A 55 -11.39 7.69 -0.63
C VAL A 55 -9.87 7.71 -0.83
N THR A 56 -9.35 6.77 -1.61
CA THR A 56 -7.92 6.67 -1.90
C THR A 56 -7.39 7.92 -2.58
N ASP A 57 -6.24 8.42 -2.13
CA ASP A 57 -5.49 9.45 -2.84
C ASP A 57 -4.50 8.82 -3.83
N VAL A 58 -4.98 8.50 -5.03
CA VAL A 58 -4.18 7.86 -6.08
C VAL A 58 -3.05 8.76 -6.59
N GLU A 59 -3.24 10.08 -6.54
CA GLU A 59 -2.20 11.03 -6.93
C GLU A 59 -1.04 11.06 -5.91
N ALA A 60 -1.35 11.04 -4.61
CA ALA A 60 -0.33 10.94 -3.57
C ALA A 60 0.44 9.61 -3.65
N ILE A 61 -0.24 8.50 -3.99
CA ILE A 61 0.43 7.22 -4.27
C ILE A 61 1.41 7.36 -5.43
N ARG A 62 0.97 7.96 -6.55
CA ARG A 62 1.83 8.20 -7.73
C ARG A 62 3.04 9.05 -7.37
N GLN A 63 2.87 10.11 -6.60
CA GLN A 63 3.98 10.97 -6.17
C GLN A 63 5.03 10.19 -5.36
N LEU A 64 4.60 9.32 -4.44
CA LEU A 64 5.51 8.46 -3.69
C LEU A 64 6.20 7.42 -4.59
N LEU A 65 5.50 6.85 -5.57
CA LEU A 65 6.13 5.94 -6.55
C LEU A 65 7.21 6.64 -7.36
N VAL A 66 6.99 7.88 -7.79
CA VAL A 66 8.00 8.70 -8.49
C VAL A 66 9.18 9.02 -7.57
N GLN A 67 8.91 9.37 -6.32
CA GLN A 67 9.94 9.77 -5.36
C GLN A 67 10.86 8.62 -4.92
N TYR A 68 10.28 7.45 -4.62
CA TYR A 68 11.00 6.30 -4.06
C TYR A 68 11.36 5.22 -5.09
N GLY A 69 10.69 5.22 -6.25
CA GLY A 69 11.03 4.38 -7.41
C GLY A 69 11.22 2.91 -7.06
N GLU A 70 12.41 2.38 -7.39
CA GLU A 70 12.74 0.96 -7.20
C GLU A 70 12.80 0.53 -5.72
N GLU A 71 12.90 1.47 -4.78
CA GLU A 71 12.89 1.14 -3.35
C GLU A 71 11.48 0.77 -2.85
N VAL A 72 10.43 0.97 -3.65
CA VAL A 72 9.07 0.51 -3.34
C VAL A 72 8.91 -0.96 -3.66
N LEU A 73 8.53 -1.75 -2.65
CA LEU A 73 8.25 -3.17 -2.78
C LEU A 73 6.88 -3.39 -3.43
N CYS A 74 5.86 -2.81 -2.81
CA CYS A 74 4.48 -2.95 -3.23
C CYS A 74 3.60 -1.83 -2.65
N ILE A 75 2.37 -1.76 -3.17
CA ILE A 75 1.26 -1.03 -2.56
C ILE A 75 0.40 -2.03 -1.79
N LEU A 76 0.09 -1.72 -0.52
CA LEU A 76 -0.84 -2.48 0.31
C LEU A 76 -2.20 -1.80 0.30
N ALA A 77 -3.09 -2.23 -0.59
CA ALA A 77 -4.47 -1.74 -0.67
C ALA A 77 -5.39 -2.48 0.33
N THR A 78 -6.51 -1.88 0.71
CA THR A 78 -7.52 -2.45 1.60
C THR A 78 -8.92 -2.32 1.00
N THR A 79 -9.63 -3.44 0.89
CA THR A 79 -10.99 -3.50 0.35
C THR A 79 -12.04 -3.37 1.45
N SER A 80 -11.99 -4.25 2.46
CA SER A 80 -12.93 -4.22 3.58
C SER A 80 -12.47 -3.24 4.66
N CYS A 81 -13.21 -2.16 4.89
CA CYS A 81 -12.88 -1.13 5.86
C CYS A 81 -14.10 -0.59 6.63
N PHE A 82 -13.84 0.09 7.74
CA PHE A 82 -14.88 0.77 8.50
C PHE A 82 -15.24 2.10 7.84
N ALA A 83 -16.54 2.40 7.75
CA ALA A 83 -17.01 3.72 7.36
C ALA A 83 -16.42 4.82 8.28
N PRO A 84 -16.13 6.02 7.76
CA PRO A 84 -16.50 6.56 6.44
C PRO A 84 -15.54 6.19 5.29
N ARG A 85 -14.53 5.36 5.55
CA ARG A 85 -13.57 4.93 4.52
C ARG A 85 -14.25 4.01 3.50
N GLN A 86 -13.93 4.24 2.24
CA GLN A 86 -14.31 3.37 1.13
C GLN A 86 -13.21 2.34 0.84
N PRO A 87 -13.56 1.22 0.18
CA PRO A 87 -12.56 0.33 -0.41
C PRO A 87 -11.59 1.12 -1.27
N ASP A 88 -10.32 0.72 -1.28
CA ASP A 88 -9.35 1.40 -2.13
C ASP A 88 -9.67 1.24 -3.62
N SER A 89 -9.23 2.20 -4.45
CA SER A 89 -9.34 2.14 -5.92
C SER A 89 -8.41 1.06 -6.52
N ILE A 90 -8.77 -0.22 -6.35
CA ILE A 90 -7.94 -1.39 -6.72
C ILE A 90 -7.48 -1.35 -8.17
N ASP A 91 -8.36 -0.98 -9.11
CA ASP A 91 -8.04 -0.96 -10.54
C ASP A 91 -7.00 0.12 -10.87
N GLU A 92 -7.16 1.32 -10.31
CA GLU A 92 -6.22 2.42 -10.50
C GLU A 92 -4.86 2.11 -9.87
N ILE A 93 -4.85 1.53 -8.66
CA ILE A 93 -3.63 1.06 -8.00
C ILE A 93 -2.94 -0.01 -8.84
N ALA A 94 -3.69 -0.95 -9.43
CA ALA A 94 -3.11 -2.00 -10.27
C ALA A 94 -2.44 -1.43 -11.53
N VAL A 95 -3.03 -0.40 -12.15
CA VAL A 95 -2.41 0.32 -13.28
C VAL A 95 -1.09 0.96 -12.84
N LEU A 96 -1.05 1.63 -11.68
CA LEU A 96 0.17 2.21 -11.13
C LEU A 96 1.23 1.15 -10.83
N CYS A 97 0.87 0.04 -10.18
CA CYS A 97 1.80 -1.04 -9.89
C CYS A 97 2.45 -1.61 -11.16
N LYS A 98 1.68 -1.71 -12.25
CA LYS A 98 2.17 -2.14 -13.56
C LYS A 98 3.12 -1.10 -14.18
N GLU A 99 2.76 0.18 -14.12
CA GLU A 99 3.56 1.29 -14.65
C GLU A 99 4.93 1.40 -13.95
N PHE A 100 4.96 1.26 -12.62
CA PHE A 100 6.17 1.43 -11.79
C PHE A 100 6.87 0.11 -11.42
N ASN A 101 6.42 -1.02 -11.97
CA ASN A 101 6.98 -2.35 -11.70
C ASN A 101 7.17 -2.65 -10.20
N CYS A 102 6.10 -2.48 -9.43
CA CYS A 102 6.04 -2.86 -8.01
C CYS A 102 4.88 -3.83 -7.75
N GLY A 103 4.94 -4.56 -6.63
CA GLY A 103 3.88 -5.48 -6.26
C GLY A 103 2.57 -4.75 -5.93
N HIS A 104 1.46 -5.48 -6.00
CA HIS A 104 0.16 -5.07 -5.48
C HIS A 104 -0.32 -6.13 -4.51
N VAL A 105 -0.50 -5.78 -3.24
CA VAL A 105 -1.02 -6.67 -2.19
C VAL A 105 -2.33 -6.08 -1.69
N THR A 106 -3.39 -6.88 -1.63
CA THR A 106 -4.71 -6.43 -1.18
C THR A 106 -5.08 -7.14 0.12
N ASN A 107 -5.49 -6.35 1.11
CA ASN A 107 -6.05 -6.78 2.38
C ASN A 107 -7.59 -6.73 2.39
#